data_AF-A0A6J1W355-F1
#
_entry.id   AF-A0A6J1W355-F1
#
_cell.length_a   1.000
_cell.length_b   1.000
_cell.length_c   1.000
_cell.angle_alpha   90.00
_cell.angle_beta   90.00
_cell.angle_gamma   90.00
#
_symmetry.space_group_name_H-M   'P 1'
#
loop_
_entity.id
_entity.type
_entity.pdbx_description
1 polymer ?
#
loop_
_entity_poly.entity_id
_entity_poly.type
_entity_poly.pdbx_seq_one_letter_code
_entity_poly.pdbx_strand_id
1 'polypeptide(L)' 'MKIGELCQIVCKPEYAYGSAGSPPKIPANATLFFEIELFQFKGKDLTDDEDGGIIRRIRKKGEGYSKPNEGALVE' A
#
# COMPACT_ATOMS: atom_id res chain seq x y z
N MET A 1 8.20 4.05 -8.82
CA MET A 1 9.54 3.61 -8.39
C MET A 1 9.87 2.29 -9.03
N LYS A 2 11.09 2.15 -9.55
CA LYS A 2 11.69 0.89 -9.98
C LYS A 2 12.57 0.33 -8.85
N ILE A 3 12.85 -0.97 -8.88
CA ILE A 3 13.80 -1.59 -7.95
C ILE A 3 15.16 -0.90 -8.09
N GLY A 4 15.75 -0.51 -6.96
CA GLY A 4 17.00 0.26 -6.85
C GLY A 4 16.83 1.79 -7.02
N GLU A 5 15.63 2.29 -7.28
CA GLU A 5 15.40 3.73 -7.42
C GLU A 5 15.43 4.44 -6.06
N LEU A 6 16.23 5.50 -5.97
CA LEU A 6 16.24 6.48 -4.87
C LEU A 6 15.51 7.75 -5.35
N CYS A 7 14.51 8.21 -4.60
CA CYS A 7 13.80 9.45 -4.92
C CYS A 7 13.40 10.24 -3.68
N GLN A 8 13.06 11.52 -3.88
CA GLN A 8 12.51 12.39 -2.85
C GLN A 8 11.06 12.73 -3.18
N ILE A 9 10.17 12.64 -2.17
CA ILE A 9 8.76 13.00 -2.32
C ILE A 9 8.34 14.02 -1.28
N VAL A 10 7.47 14.95 -1.71
CA VAL A 10 6.86 15.98 -0.85
C VAL A 10 5.37 15.69 -0.74
N CYS A 11 4.91 15.37 0.47
CA CYS A 11 3.54 15.00 0.75
C CYS A 11 2.81 16.14 1.44
N LYS A 12 1.79 16.71 0.79
CA LYS A 12 0.86 17.63 1.43
C LYS A 12 0.10 16.93 2.58
N PRO A 13 -0.45 17.68 3.55
CA PRO A 13 -1.07 17.08 4.74
C PRO A 13 -2.21 16.10 4.43
N GLU A 14 -2.98 16.31 3.37
CA GLU A 14 -4.12 15.47 2.97
C GLU A 14 -3.69 14.08 2.52
N TYR A 15 -2.42 13.93 2.11
CA TYR A 15 -1.79 12.66 1.76
C TYR A 15 -0.84 12.15 2.86
N ALA A 16 -0.82 12.81 4.02
CA ALA A 16 0.00 12.49 5.17
C ALA A 16 -0.88 12.33 6.43
N TYR A 17 -0.71 13.20 7.45
CA TYR A 17 -1.39 13.07 8.76
C TYR A 17 -2.53 14.08 8.98
N GLY A 18 -2.85 14.91 7.97
CA GLY A 18 -3.95 15.86 8.02
C GLY A 18 -3.94 16.79 9.23
N SER A 19 -5.13 17.24 9.63
CA SER A 19 -5.32 18.14 10.79
C SER A 19 -5.08 17.48 12.15
N ALA A 20 -5.11 16.14 12.22
CA ALA A 20 -4.83 15.42 13.45
C ALA A 20 -3.33 15.42 13.78
N GLY A 21 -2.46 15.38 12.77
CA GLY A 21 -1.03 15.17 12.96
C GLY A 21 -0.72 13.79 13.54
N SER A 22 0.48 13.63 14.10
CA SER A 22 0.89 12.48 14.90
C SER A 22 1.81 12.94 16.03
N PRO A 23 1.22 13.49 17.12
CA PRO A 23 1.99 13.96 18.25
C PRO A 23 2.81 12.83 18.90
N PRO A 24 3.99 13.15 19.46
CA PRO A 24 4.57 14.49 19.57
C PRO A 24 5.37 14.93 18.33
N LYS A 25 5.58 14.04 17.35
CA LYS A 25 6.60 14.24 16.30
C LYS A 25 6.09 15.02 15.10
N ILE A 26 4.80 14.89 14.77
CA ILE A 26 4.21 15.47 13.57
C ILE A 26 3.07 16.38 14.01
N PRO A 27 3.17 17.70 13.79
CA PRO A 27 2.09 18.62 14.13
C PRO A 27 0.92 18.48 13.14
N ALA A 28 -0.22 19.06 13.51
CA ALA A 28 -1.36 19.21 12.63
C ALA A 28 -0.98 19.93 11.33
N ASN A 29 -1.54 19.48 10.20
CA ASN A 29 -1.39 20.06 8.87
C ASN A 29 0.07 20.16 8.37
N ALA A 30 0.95 19.24 8.79
CA ALA A 30 2.34 19.21 8.35
C ALA A 30 2.49 18.68 6.90
N THR A 31 3.28 19.39 6.09
CA THR A 31 3.83 18.86 4.82
C THR A 31 5.10 18.08 5.13
N LEU A 32 5.20 16.85 4.60
CA LEU A 32 6.32 15.95 4.88
C LEU A 32 7.24 15.79 3.67
N PHE A 33 8.52 15.57 3.95
CA PHE A 33 9.57 15.30 2.96
C PHE A 33 10.16 13.93 3.28
N PHE A 34 10.18 13.04 2.30
CA PHE A 34 10.77 11.71 2.43
C PHE A 34 11.81 11.49 1.35
N GLU A 35 12.90 10.84 1.72
CA GLU A 35 13.82 10.18 0.80
C GLU A 35 13.58 8.67 0.87
N ILE A 36 13.34 8.04 -0.28
CA ILE A 36 12.87 6.66 -0.37
C ILE A 36 13.74 5.90 -1.37
N GLU A 37 14.27 4.76 -0.95
CA GLU A 37 14.93 3.76 -1.81
C GLU A 37 14.06 2.50 -1.91
N LEU A 38 13.76 2.04 -3.13
CA LEU A 38 13.00 0.81 -3.34
C LEU A 38 13.91 -0.40 -3.52
N PHE A 39 14.16 -1.17 -2.46
CA PHE A 39 14.99 -2.38 -2.52
C PHE A 39 14.34 -3.54 -3.25
N GLN A 40 13.07 -3.86 -2.96
CA GLN A 40 12.37 -4.98 -3.56
C GLN A 40 10.85 -4.82 -3.41
N PHE A 41 10.08 -5.46 -4.30
CA PHE A 41 8.67 -5.74 -4.08
C PHE A 41 8.33 -7.15 -4.59
N LYS A 42 7.32 -7.79 -3.99
CA LYS A 42 6.81 -9.10 -4.40
C LYS A 42 5.30 -9.05 -4.61
N GLY A 43 4.78 -10.00 -5.39
CA GLY A 43 3.33 -10.20 -5.48
C GLY A 43 2.78 -10.66 -4.13
N LYS A 44 1.47 -10.53 -3.94
CA LYS A 44 0.82 -11.01 -2.72
C LYS A 44 0.63 -12.52 -2.80
N ASP A 45 1.12 -13.23 -1.81
CA ASP A 45 0.77 -14.63 -1.61
C ASP A 45 -0.65 -14.76 -1.05
N LEU A 46 -1.42 -15.68 -1.61
CA LEU A 46 -2.81 -15.96 -1.22
C LEU A 46 -2.96 -17.34 -0.58
N THR A 47 -1.88 -18.10 -0.45
CA THR A 47 -1.87 -19.36 0.29
C THR A 47 -1.89 -19.09 1.79
N ASP A 48 -2.50 -20.00 2.55
CA ASP A 48 -2.58 -19.86 4.01
C ASP A 48 -1.24 -20.16 4.70
N ASP A 49 -0.40 -20.99 4.08
CA ASP A 49 0.93 -21.39 4.53
C ASP A 49 2.07 -20.50 3.98
N GLU A 50 1.75 -19.48 3.18
CA GLU A 50 2.70 -18.52 2.58
C GLU A 50 3.83 -19.21 1.79
N ASP A 51 3.52 -20.31 1.11
CA ASP A 51 4.47 -21.17 0.41
C ASP A 51 4.84 -20.66 -1.00
N GLY A 52 4.16 -19.61 -1.48
CA GLY A 52 4.33 -19.04 -2.80
C GLY A 52 3.57 -19.77 -3.91
N GLY A 53 2.70 -20.73 -3.61
CA GLY A 53 1.94 -21.52 -4.58
C GLY A 53 0.95 -20.68 -5.39
N ILE A 54 0.39 -19.62 -4.80
CA ILE A 54 -0.55 -18.70 -5.47
C ILE A 54 -0.12 -17.24 -5.26
N ILE A 55 0.63 -16.70 -6.23
CA ILE A 55 1.06 -15.29 -6.21
C ILE A 55 0.16 -14.42 -7.08
N ARG A 56 -0.51 -13.45 -6.46
CA ARG A 56 -1.37 -12.48 -7.14
C ARG A 56 -0.67 -11.14 -7.40
N ARG A 57 -0.81 -10.64 -8.64
CA ARG A 57 -0.57 -9.24 -9.02
C ARG A 57 -1.86 -8.61 -9.55
N ILE A 58 -2.30 -7.53 -8.92
CA ILE A 58 -3.54 -6.85 -9.31
C ILE A 58 -3.29 -6.02 -10.57
N ARG A 59 -4.03 -6.29 -11.66
CA ARG A 59 -3.99 -5.47 -12.89
C ARG A 59 -4.95 -4.29 -12.83
N LYS A 60 -6.16 -4.50 -12.32
CA LYS A 60 -7.18 -3.48 -12.08
C LYS A 60 -7.78 -3.71 -10.69
N LYS A 61 -7.88 -2.65 -9.90
CA LYS A 61 -8.49 -2.72 -8.57
C LYS A 61 -10.00 -2.94 -8.72
N GLY A 62 -10.54 -3.89 -7.97
CA GLY A 62 -11.99 -4.09 -7.87
C GLY A 62 -12.67 -3.04 -6.99
N GLU A 63 -13.99 -3.03 -7.01
CA GLU A 63 -14.83 -2.13 -6.20
C GLU A 63 -15.39 -2.86 -4.99
N GLY A 64 -15.62 -2.12 -3.90
CA GLY A 64 -16.08 -2.68 -2.63
C GLY A 64 -15.02 -3.50 -1.89
N TYR A 65 -15.46 -4.14 -0.80
CA TYR A 65 -14.60 -4.92 0.10
C TYR A 65 -15.05 -6.38 0.27
N SER A 66 -16.23 -6.73 -0.22
CA SER A 66 -16.73 -8.11 -0.20
C SER A 66 -15.86 -9.00 -1.08
N LYS A 67 -15.77 -10.28 -0.71
CA LYS A 67 -15.02 -11.31 -1.43
C LYS A 67 -15.90 -12.56 -1.52
N PRO A 68 -15.90 -13.30 -2.64
CA PRO A 68 -16.61 -14.57 -2.75
C PRO A 68 -16.12 -15.56 -1.69
N ASN A 69 -17.05 -16.35 -1.15
CA ASN A 69 -16.80 -17.47 -0.25
C ASN A 69 -17.11 -18.80 -0.95
N GLU A 70 -16.93 -19.90 -0.23
CA GLU A 70 -17.32 -21.21 -0.73
C GLU A 70 -18.83 -21.24 -1.04
N GLY A 71 -19.17 -21.71 -2.25
CA GLY A 71 -20.55 -21.75 -2.76
C GLY A 71 -21.07 -20.44 -3.38
N ALA A 72 -20.28 -19.36 -3.39
CA ALA A 72 -20.66 -18.13 -4.09
C ALA A 72 -20.72 -18.34 -5.61
N LEU A 73 -21.80 -17.85 -6.24
CA LEU A 73 -21.89 -17.73 -7.69
C LEU A 73 -21.09 -16.52 -8.15
N VAL A 74 -20.20 -16.73 -9.12
CA VAL A 74 -19.33 -15.69 -9.71
C VAL A 74 -19.50 -15.69 -11.23
N GLU A 75 -19.34 -14.52 -11.85
CA GLU A 75 -19.34 -14.30 -13.30
C GLU A 75 -17.94 -13.93 -13.81
#